data_AF-A0A967L4N4-F1
#
_entry.id   AF-A0A967L4N4-F1
#
_cell.length_a   1.000
_cell.length_b   1.000
_cell.length_c   1.000
_cell.angle_alpha   90.00
_cell.angle_beta   90.00
_cell.angle_gamma   90.00
#
_symmetry.space_group_name_H-M   'P 1'
#
loop_
_entity.id
_entity.type
_entity.pdbx_description
1 polymer ?
#
loop_
_entity_poly.entity_id
_entity_poly.type
_entity_poly.pdbx_seq_one_letter_code
_entity_poly.pdbx_strand_id
1 'polypeptide(L)'
;MAQEARHWLSINRAPVLTLWAAVVAERLGFAWDEALTLGRAVAGLNAYSKGKALGLFSPTPAKVKEQRAKLRPKEAITVDLLHRAVPALHTEDGLRALSKNKPIDPDGVERYLRGKFGDALDDTREAMRRLARALTPGRLAGEAYGLYENFRPEVPAGTKGWGAKGRLNLDKIREMGREAGH
;
A
#
# COMPACT_ATOMS: atom_id res chain seq x y z
N MET A 1 29.71 -16.97 -13.62
CA MET A 1 28.97 -15.98 -14.42
C MET A 1 27.72 -15.60 -13.64
N ALA A 2 27.82 -14.60 -12.77
CA ALA A 2 26.66 -14.11 -12.03
C ALA A 2 25.72 -13.43 -13.04
N GLN A 3 24.53 -13.98 -13.21
CA GLN A 3 23.47 -13.38 -13.99
C GLN A 3 23.16 -12.03 -13.32
N GLU A 4 23.44 -10.90 -13.98
CA GLU A 4 23.01 -9.58 -13.51
C GLU A 4 21.50 -9.67 -13.24
N ALA A 5 21.14 -9.74 -11.97
CA ALA A 5 19.76 -9.90 -11.55
C ALA A 5 19.01 -8.67 -12.06
N ARG A 6 17.98 -8.86 -12.90
CA ARG A 6 17.25 -7.73 -13.49
C ARG A 6 16.76 -6.78 -12.39
N HIS A 7 17.42 -5.63 -12.26
CA HIS A 7 17.18 -4.59 -11.25
C HIS A 7 15.84 -3.84 -11.43
N TRP A 8 14.97 -4.33 -12.32
CA TRP A 8 13.68 -3.75 -12.65
C TRP A 8 12.72 -4.77 -13.27
N LEU A 9 11.42 -4.49 -13.20
CA LEU A 9 10.36 -5.25 -13.89
C LEU A 9 9.38 -4.33 -14.63
N SER A 10 8.74 -4.85 -15.68
CA SER A 10 7.67 -4.17 -16.41
C SER A 10 6.31 -4.52 -15.80
N ILE A 11 5.66 -3.54 -15.16
CA ILE A 11 4.44 -3.78 -14.39
C ILE A 11 3.49 -2.58 -14.43
N ASN A 12 2.19 -2.84 -14.24
CA ASN A 12 1.18 -1.79 -14.11
C ASN A 12 1.31 -1.06 -12.76
N ARG A 13 0.85 0.20 -12.70
CA ARG A 13 0.81 1.00 -11.46
C ARG A 13 -0.08 0.42 -10.37
N ALA A 14 -1.23 -0.15 -10.74
CA ALA A 14 -2.20 -0.68 -9.78
C ALA A 14 -1.65 -1.75 -8.82
N PRO A 15 -1.00 -2.84 -9.28
CA PRO A 15 -0.38 -3.81 -8.37
C PRO A 15 0.77 -3.22 -7.53
N VAL A 16 1.54 -2.27 -8.07
CA VAL A 16 2.61 -1.58 -7.31
C VAL A 16 2.02 -0.73 -6.19
N LEU A 17 0.98 0.06 -6.47
CA LEU A 17 0.27 0.84 -5.46
C LEU A 17 -0.41 -0.06 -4.42
N THR A 18 -0.98 -1.19 -4.86
CA THR A 18 -1.60 -2.19 -3.96
C THR A 18 -0.57 -2.71 -2.95
N LEU A 19 0.59 -3.18 -3.43
CA LEU A 19 1.63 -3.73 -2.56
C LEU A 19 2.23 -2.68 -1.64
N TRP A 20 2.53 -1.48 -2.16
CA TRP A 20 3.08 -0.40 -1.36
C TRP A 20 2.12 0.04 -0.25
N ALA A 21 0.84 0.22 -0.56
CA ALA A 21 -0.17 0.58 0.43
C ALA A 21 -0.35 -0.50 1.51
N ALA A 22 -0.26 -1.79 1.15
CA ALA A 22 -0.25 -2.87 2.13
C ALA A 22 0.98 -2.81 3.06
N VAL A 23 2.18 -2.61 2.50
CA VAL A 23 3.41 -2.44 3.30
C VAL A 23 3.31 -1.24 4.25
N VAL A 24 2.75 -0.12 3.79
CA VAL A 24 2.53 1.06 4.62
C VAL A 24 1.52 0.76 5.73
N ALA A 25 0.38 0.13 5.42
CA ALA A 25 -0.62 -0.23 6.42
C ALA A 25 -0.05 -1.19 7.49
N GLU A 26 0.71 -2.21 7.08
CA GLU A 26 1.41 -3.10 8.01
C GLU A 26 2.34 -2.30 8.94
N ARG A 27 3.13 -1.37 8.38
CA ARG A 27 4.01 -0.50 9.18
C ARG A 27 3.26 0.45 10.12
N LEU A 28 2.03 0.80 9.80
CA LEU A 28 1.14 1.62 10.64
C LEU A 28 0.38 0.79 11.70
N GLY A 29 0.57 -0.53 11.74
CA GLY A 29 0.11 -1.41 12.81
C GLY A 29 -1.03 -2.37 12.45
N PHE A 30 -1.48 -2.38 11.20
CA PHE A 30 -2.45 -3.37 10.73
C PHE A 30 -1.79 -4.75 10.56
N ALA A 31 -2.57 -5.82 10.72
CA ALA A 31 -2.10 -7.16 10.37
C ALA A 31 -1.96 -7.29 8.84
N TRP A 32 -1.14 -8.23 8.36
CA TRP A 32 -0.81 -8.31 6.93
C TRP A 32 -2.03 -8.59 6.04
N ASP A 33 -2.94 -9.45 6.50
CA ASP A 33 -4.22 -9.73 5.85
C ASP A 33 -5.11 -8.48 5.77
N GLU A 34 -5.25 -7.71 6.85
CA GLU A 34 -5.95 -6.42 6.86
C GLU A 34 -5.30 -5.45 5.86
N ALA A 35 -3.97 -5.36 5.91
CA ALA A 35 -3.16 -4.48 5.07
C ALA A 35 -3.30 -4.78 3.57
N LEU A 36 -3.35 -6.07 3.18
CA LEU A 36 -3.61 -6.49 1.79
C LEU A 36 -4.95 -5.94 1.29
N THR A 37 -6.01 -6.05 2.09
CA THR A 37 -7.34 -5.54 1.70
C THR A 37 -7.34 -4.02 1.58
N LEU A 38 -6.73 -3.32 2.53
CA LEU A 38 -6.59 -1.86 2.50
C LEU A 38 -5.82 -1.41 1.26
N GLY A 39 -4.70 -2.08 0.95
CA GLY A 39 -3.91 -1.80 -0.25
C GLY A 39 -4.70 -2.02 -1.54
N ARG A 40 -5.51 -3.08 -1.60
CA ARG A 40 -6.36 -3.36 -2.77
C ARG A 40 -7.41 -2.27 -2.97
N ALA A 41 -8.04 -1.80 -1.89
CA ALA A 41 -9.02 -0.72 -1.96
C ALA A 41 -8.36 0.61 -2.38
N VAL A 42 -7.19 0.95 -1.83
CA VAL A 42 -6.41 2.15 -2.21
C VAL A 42 -6.19 2.25 -3.71
N ALA A 43 -5.82 1.16 -4.37
CA ALA A 43 -5.56 1.16 -5.81
C ALA A 43 -6.80 1.43 -6.69
N GLY A 44 -8.01 1.26 -6.15
CA GLY A 44 -9.28 1.56 -6.81
C GLY A 44 -9.86 2.94 -6.47
N LEU A 45 -9.24 3.70 -5.57
CA LEU A 45 -9.75 4.98 -5.07
C LEU A 45 -8.93 6.17 -5.60
N ASN A 46 -9.59 7.31 -5.73
CA ASN A 46 -8.95 8.58 -6.07
C ASN A 46 -8.34 9.22 -4.81
N ALA A 47 -7.12 9.76 -4.95
CA ALA A 47 -6.50 10.53 -3.88
C ALA A 47 -7.19 11.89 -3.70
N TYR A 48 -7.29 12.38 -2.46
CA TYR A 48 -7.70 13.75 -2.17
C TYR A 48 -6.49 14.65 -1.89
N SER A 49 -6.67 15.97 -2.04
CA SER A 49 -5.64 16.97 -1.72
C SER A 49 -5.46 17.14 -0.21
N LYS A 50 -4.21 17.31 0.24
CA LYS A 50 -3.89 17.68 1.63
C LYS A 50 -4.60 19.00 1.97
N GLY A 51 -5.41 19.02 3.03
CA GLY A 51 -6.18 20.20 3.47
C GLY A 51 -7.68 19.96 3.67
N LYS A 52 -8.22 18.82 3.22
CA LYS A 52 -9.62 18.48 3.47
C LYS A 52 -9.75 17.84 4.87
N ALA A 53 -10.40 18.53 5.81
CA ALA A 53 -10.77 17.94 7.09
C ALA A 53 -11.89 16.92 6.85
N LEU A 54 -11.51 15.64 6.71
CA LEU A 54 -12.43 14.55 6.34
C LEU A 54 -12.87 13.70 7.55
N GLY A 55 -12.40 14.01 8.76
CA GLY A 55 -12.74 13.25 9.98
C GLY A 55 -12.32 11.77 9.92
N LEU A 56 -11.30 11.45 9.12
CA LEU A 56 -10.86 10.07 8.87
C LEU A 56 -10.02 9.53 10.02
N PHE A 57 -10.03 8.21 10.17
CA PHE A 57 -9.12 7.53 11.08
C PHE A 57 -7.71 7.53 10.47
N SER A 58 -6.84 8.42 10.94
CA SER A 58 -5.42 8.43 10.59
C SER A 58 -4.63 7.43 11.43
N PRO A 59 -4.15 6.32 10.84
CA PRO A 59 -3.57 5.22 11.59
C PRO A 59 -2.14 5.51 12.05
N THR A 60 -1.85 5.13 13.29
CA THR A 60 -0.52 4.92 13.85
C THR A 60 -0.55 3.60 14.64
N PRO A 61 0.58 2.95 14.94
CA PRO A 61 0.54 1.66 15.63
C PRO A 61 -0.24 1.70 16.95
N ALA A 62 -0.09 2.77 17.73
CA ALA A 62 -0.86 2.98 18.96
C ALA A 62 -2.36 3.17 18.68
N LYS A 63 -2.72 4.01 17.71
CA LYS A 63 -4.12 4.26 17.33
C LYS A 63 -4.80 3.04 16.72
N VAL A 64 -4.09 2.23 15.92
CA VAL A 64 -4.62 0.98 15.35
C VAL A 64 -4.93 -0.01 16.47
N LYS A 65 -4.02 -0.16 17.44
CA LYS A 65 -4.25 -1.00 18.62
C LYS A 65 -5.46 -0.53 19.44
N GLU A 66 -5.56 0.76 19.72
CA GLU A 66 -6.67 1.36 20.45
C GLU A 66 -7.99 1.18 19.69
N GLN A 67 -8.00 1.47 18.40
CA GLN A 67 -9.18 1.34 17.55
C GLN A 67 -9.65 -0.11 17.49
N ARG A 68 -8.74 -1.07 17.33
CA ARG A 68 -9.08 -2.51 17.35
C ARG A 68 -9.74 -2.95 18.66
N ALA A 69 -9.27 -2.43 19.80
CA ALA A 69 -9.87 -2.74 21.10
C ALA A 69 -11.29 -2.15 21.27
N LYS A 70 -11.61 -1.07 20.56
CA LYS A 70 -12.92 -0.40 20.63
C LYS A 70 -13.92 -0.90 19.59
N LEU A 71 -13.44 -1.46 18.48
CA LEU A 71 -14.29 -1.85 17.36
C LEU A 71 -15.20 -3.01 17.71
N ARG A 72 -16.51 -2.83 17.51
CA ARG A 72 -17.48 -3.91 17.63
C ARG A 72 -17.55 -4.73 16.34
N PRO A 73 -17.96 -6.00 16.40
CA PRO A 73 -18.21 -6.78 15.19
C PRO A 73 -19.18 -6.07 14.25
N LYS A 74 -18.93 -6.13 12.94
CA LYS A 74 -19.72 -5.47 11.88
C LYS A 74 -19.71 -3.94 11.93
N GLU A 75 -18.89 -3.33 12.77
CA GLU A 75 -18.70 -1.88 12.77
C GLU A 75 -17.81 -1.46 11.58
N ALA A 76 -18.19 -0.38 10.91
CA ALA A 76 -17.46 0.16 9.78
C ALA A 76 -16.67 1.40 10.19
N ILE A 77 -15.44 1.50 9.66
CA ILE A 77 -14.57 2.67 9.82
C ILE A 77 -14.08 3.16 8.46
N THR A 78 -13.56 4.37 8.42
CA THR A 78 -12.88 4.89 7.23
C THR A 78 -11.44 5.24 7.59
N VAL A 79 -10.50 4.49 7.02
CA VAL A 79 -9.06 4.62 7.26
C VAL A 79 -8.47 5.63 6.28
N ASP A 80 -7.70 6.59 6.76
CA ASP A 80 -6.83 7.42 5.91
C ASP A 80 -5.56 6.65 5.56
N LEU A 81 -5.40 6.31 4.28
CA LEU A 81 -4.23 5.60 3.79
C LEU A 81 -3.82 6.14 2.41
N LEU A 82 -2.59 6.69 2.31
CA LEU A 82 -2.06 7.31 1.08
C LEU A 82 -3.02 8.35 0.48
N HIS A 83 -3.55 9.23 1.35
CA HIS A 83 -4.52 10.28 1.02
C HIS A 83 -5.79 9.77 0.35
N ARG A 84 -6.28 8.61 0.81
CA ARG A 84 -7.57 8.02 0.38
C ARG A 84 -8.36 7.62 1.60
N ALA A 85 -9.65 7.88 1.54
CA ALA A 85 -10.62 7.46 2.54
C ALA A 85 -11.05 6.02 2.23
N VAL A 86 -10.43 5.05 2.90
CA VAL A 86 -10.64 3.62 2.66
C VAL A 86 -11.72 3.09 3.62
N PRO A 87 -12.93 2.76 3.14
CA PRO A 87 -13.94 2.14 4.00
C PRO A 87 -13.52 0.70 4.35
N ALA A 88 -13.69 0.33 5.61
CA ALA A 88 -13.36 -1.00 6.11
C ALA A 88 -14.37 -1.47 7.17
N LEU A 89 -14.61 -2.77 7.21
CA LEU A 89 -15.54 -3.42 8.12
C LEU A 89 -14.76 -4.32 9.09
N HIS A 90 -15.13 -4.30 10.37
CA HIS A 90 -14.61 -5.24 11.34
C HIS A 90 -15.33 -6.59 11.18
N THR A 91 -14.63 -7.61 10.70
CA THR A 91 -15.10 -8.99 10.58
C THR A 91 -14.52 -9.84 11.71
N GLU A 92 -14.96 -11.10 11.80
CA GLU A 92 -14.43 -12.05 12.79
C GLU A 92 -12.92 -12.29 12.60
N ASP A 93 -12.45 -12.25 11.35
CA ASP A 93 -11.02 -12.37 11.00
C ASP A 93 -10.25 -11.03 11.04
N GLY A 94 -10.80 -9.98 11.68
CA GLY A 94 -10.17 -8.66 11.76
C GLY A 94 -10.71 -7.67 10.73
N LEU A 95 -9.95 -6.59 10.46
CA LEU A 95 -10.43 -5.52 9.57
C LEU A 95 -10.35 -5.93 8.09
N ARG A 96 -11.40 -5.64 7.31
CA ARG A 96 -11.45 -5.88 5.87
C ARG A 96 -11.90 -4.63 5.13
N ALA A 97 -11.07 -4.11 4.24
CA ALA A 97 -11.48 -3.01 3.36
C ALA A 97 -12.63 -3.43 2.44
N LEU A 98 -13.48 -2.48 2.08
CA LEU A 98 -14.66 -2.71 1.27
C LEU A 98 -14.40 -2.35 -0.20
N SER A 99 -14.85 -3.20 -1.11
CA SER A 99 -14.98 -2.92 -2.54
C SER A 99 -16.41 -3.20 -2.97
N LYS A 100 -17.09 -2.21 -3.56
CA LYS A 100 -18.53 -2.30 -3.90
C LYS A 100 -19.37 -2.80 -2.70
N ASN A 101 -19.08 -2.27 -1.50
CA ASN A 101 -19.70 -2.63 -0.22
C ASN A 101 -19.54 -4.10 0.23
N LYS A 102 -18.59 -4.84 -0.34
CA LYS A 102 -18.24 -6.20 0.10
C LYS A 102 -16.84 -6.25 0.68
N PRO A 103 -16.61 -6.96 1.81
CA PRO A 103 -15.27 -7.24 2.32
C PRO A 103 -14.39 -7.86 1.25
N ILE A 104 -13.17 -7.35 1.11
CA ILE A 104 -12.18 -7.90 0.19
C ILE A 104 -11.55 -9.15 0.84
N ASP A 105 -11.43 -10.23 0.07
CA ASP A 105 -10.70 -11.45 0.47
C ASP A 105 -9.18 -11.21 0.39
N PRO A 106 -8.43 -11.28 1.51
CA PRO A 106 -6.97 -11.08 1.50
C PRO A 106 -6.23 -12.12 0.65
N ASP A 107 -6.68 -13.38 0.62
CA ASP A 107 -6.00 -14.43 -0.16
C ASP A 107 -6.13 -14.16 -1.67
N GLY A 108 -7.29 -13.65 -2.10
CA GLY A 108 -7.51 -13.15 -3.45
C GLY A 108 -6.56 -12.02 -3.83
N VAL A 109 -6.23 -11.12 -2.89
CA VAL A 109 -5.25 -10.05 -3.12
C VAL A 109 -3.83 -10.62 -3.24
N GLU A 110 -3.45 -11.56 -2.38
CA GLU A 110 -2.14 -12.23 -2.45
C GLU A 110 -1.97 -12.98 -3.78
N ARG A 111 -2.98 -13.74 -4.22
CA ARG A 111 -2.99 -14.40 -5.53
C ARG A 111 -2.86 -13.39 -6.68
N TYR A 112 -3.58 -12.28 -6.60
CA TYR A 112 -3.49 -11.19 -7.58
C TYR A 112 -2.07 -10.61 -7.64
N LEU A 113 -1.45 -10.31 -6.50
CA LEU A 113 -0.08 -9.78 -6.44
C LEU A 113 0.92 -10.78 -6.99
N ARG A 114 0.82 -12.07 -6.60
CA ARG A 114 1.68 -13.14 -7.10
C ARG A 114 1.56 -13.29 -8.61
N GLY A 115 0.34 -13.22 -9.17
CA GLY A 115 0.14 -13.25 -10.61
C GLY A 115 0.68 -12.02 -11.36
N LYS A 116 0.81 -10.86 -10.70
CA LYS A 116 1.33 -9.63 -11.33
C LYS A 116 2.84 -9.45 -11.21
N PHE A 117 3.42 -9.86 -10.09
CA PHE A 117 4.85 -9.73 -9.81
C PHE A 117 5.65 -11.00 -10.15
N GLY A 118 5.01 -12.18 -10.17
CA GLY A 118 5.69 -13.46 -10.34
C GLY A 118 6.75 -13.65 -9.26
N ASP A 119 7.92 -14.15 -9.67
CA ASP A 119 9.07 -14.42 -8.79
C ASP A 119 9.64 -13.15 -8.14
N ALA A 120 9.35 -11.96 -8.68
CA ALA A 120 9.82 -10.69 -8.14
C ALA A 120 8.98 -10.17 -6.96
N LEU A 121 7.90 -10.85 -6.56
CA LEU A 121 6.99 -10.38 -5.51
C LEU A 121 7.72 -10.20 -4.17
N ASP A 122 8.43 -11.22 -3.73
CA ASP A 122 9.06 -11.24 -2.40
C ASP A 122 10.19 -10.21 -2.32
N ASP A 123 11.01 -10.10 -3.36
CA ASP A 123 12.08 -9.10 -3.44
C ASP A 123 11.53 -7.66 -3.48
N THR A 124 10.47 -7.44 -4.27
CA THR A 124 9.81 -6.12 -4.30
C THR A 124 9.19 -5.76 -2.95
N ARG A 125 8.53 -6.73 -2.30
CA ARG A 125 7.92 -6.55 -0.98
C ARG A 125 8.98 -6.21 0.07
N GLU A 126 10.11 -6.90 0.05
CA GLU A 126 11.21 -6.63 1.00
C GLU A 126 11.86 -5.26 0.74
N ALA A 127 12.09 -4.87 -0.51
CA ALA A 127 12.58 -3.53 -0.83
C ALA A 127 11.64 -2.43 -0.32
N MET A 128 10.33 -2.59 -0.54
CA MET A 128 9.31 -1.67 -0.01
C MET A 128 9.28 -1.66 1.52
N ARG A 129 9.34 -2.84 2.17
CA ARG A 129 9.37 -2.92 3.64
C ARG A 129 10.59 -2.23 4.24
N ARG A 130 11.77 -2.35 3.61
CA ARG A 130 12.98 -1.62 4.03
C ARG A 130 12.77 -0.12 3.93
N LEU A 131 12.25 0.38 2.81
CA LEU A 131 11.91 1.79 2.66
C LEU A 131 10.91 2.26 3.73
N ALA A 132 9.82 1.53 3.96
CA ALA A 132 8.84 1.90 4.98
C ALA A 132 9.40 1.88 6.42
N ARG A 133 10.34 0.98 6.72
CA ARG A 133 11.01 0.90 8.03
C ARG A 133 12.01 2.03 8.28
N ALA A 134 12.58 2.60 7.23
CA ALA A 134 13.51 3.73 7.35
C ALA A 134 12.84 4.99 7.92
N LEU A 135 11.50 5.11 7.80
CA LEU A 135 10.73 6.22 8.36
C LEU A 135 10.03 5.83 9.67
N THR A 136 9.83 6.83 10.54
CA THR A 136 8.91 6.70 11.67
C THR A 136 7.47 6.56 11.14
N PRO A 137 6.56 5.87 11.86
CA PRO A 137 5.18 5.70 11.40
C PRO A 137 4.46 7.03 11.07
N GLY A 138 4.71 8.08 11.85
CA GLY A 138 4.12 9.41 11.61
C GLY A 138 4.62 10.06 10.31
N ARG A 139 5.93 10.02 10.06
CA ARG A 139 6.50 10.52 8.79
C ARG A 139 6.01 9.69 7.60
N LEU A 140 6.02 8.37 7.74
CA LEU A 140 5.55 7.47 6.69
C LEU A 140 4.09 7.76 6.32
N ALA A 141 3.19 7.96 7.29
CA ALA A 141 1.80 8.29 7.02
C ALA A 141 1.64 9.56 6.16
N GLY A 142 2.48 10.58 6.38
CA GLY A 142 2.43 11.85 5.63
C GLY A 142 3.18 11.84 4.28
N GLU A 143 4.18 10.98 4.12
CA GLU A 143 5.10 10.95 2.98
C GLU A 143 4.86 9.77 2.01
N ALA A 144 4.17 8.71 2.44
CA ALA A 144 4.05 7.45 1.70
C ALA A 144 3.55 7.59 0.26
N TYR A 145 2.59 8.48 0.00
CA TYR A 145 2.12 8.69 -1.38
C TYR A 145 3.19 9.38 -2.25
N GLY A 146 3.90 10.37 -1.70
CA GLY A 146 5.01 11.03 -2.41
C GLY A 146 6.16 10.07 -2.72
N LEU A 147 6.50 9.18 -1.77
CA LEU A 147 7.47 8.10 -2.01
C LEU A 147 7.04 7.22 -3.19
N TYR A 148 5.76 6.82 -3.22
CA TYR A 148 5.21 6.07 -4.36
C TYR A 148 5.30 6.85 -5.67
N GLU A 149 5.00 8.14 -5.69
CA GLU A 149 5.12 8.94 -6.91
C GLU A 149 6.54 8.98 -7.48
N ASN A 150 7.55 8.89 -6.61
CA ASN A 150 8.95 8.85 -6.99
C ASN A 150 9.37 7.51 -7.61
N PHE A 151 8.93 6.36 -7.08
CA PHE A 151 9.35 5.05 -7.60
C PHE A 151 8.32 4.35 -8.52
N ARG A 152 7.09 4.85 -8.62
CA ARG A 152 6.03 4.19 -9.41
C ARG A 152 6.46 3.95 -10.86
N PRO A 153 5.91 2.92 -11.51
CA PRO A 153 6.17 2.68 -12.93
C PRO A 153 5.95 3.93 -13.79
N GLU A 154 6.95 4.27 -14.59
CA GLU A 154 6.85 5.33 -15.61
C GLU A 154 5.94 4.86 -16.74
N VAL A 155 4.84 5.59 -16.96
CA VAL A 155 3.88 5.30 -18.05
C VAL A 155 3.55 6.61 -18.77
N PRO A 156 3.12 6.55 -20.04
CA PRO A 156 2.73 7.74 -20.80
C PRO A 156 1.70 8.60 -20.05
N ALA A 157 1.77 9.91 -20.24
CA ALA A 157 0.78 10.83 -19.67
C ALA A 157 -0.59 10.66 -20.34
N GLY A 158 -1.64 11.08 -19.62
CA GLY A 158 -3.02 11.04 -20.10
C GLY A 158 -3.59 9.63 -20.21
N THR A 159 -4.62 9.48 -21.05
CA THR A 159 -5.36 8.23 -21.24
C THR A 159 -4.50 7.09 -21.79
N LYS A 160 -3.41 7.41 -22.53
CA LYS A 160 -2.44 6.42 -23.04
C LYS A 160 -1.68 5.67 -21.93
N GLY A 161 -1.62 6.24 -20.72
CA GLY A 161 -1.02 5.58 -19.56
C GLY A 161 -1.96 4.63 -18.82
N TRP A 162 -3.26 4.63 -19.14
CA TRP A 162 -4.24 3.81 -18.42
C TRP A 162 -4.03 2.34 -18.76
N GLY A 163 -3.73 1.53 -17.74
CA GLY A 163 -3.43 0.11 -17.93
C GLY A 163 -2.10 -0.17 -18.63
N ALA A 164 -1.27 0.85 -18.91
CA ALA A 164 0.07 0.64 -19.44
C ALA A 164 0.99 0.04 -18.37
N LYS A 165 1.96 -0.77 -18.82
CA LYS A 165 3.06 -1.22 -17.99
C LYS A 165 4.20 -0.21 -18.08
N GLY A 166 4.87 0.00 -16.97
CA GLY A 166 6.06 0.84 -16.87
C GLY A 166 7.19 0.10 -16.19
N ARG A 167 8.39 0.67 -16.27
CA ARG A 167 9.56 0.14 -15.56
C ARG A 167 9.46 0.48 -14.07
N LEU A 168 9.45 -0.53 -13.22
CA LEU A 168 9.64 -0.41 -11.77
C LEU A 168 11.09 -0.76 -11.45
N ASN A 169 11.87 0.19 -10.93
CA ASN A 169 13.28 -0.02 -10.57
C ASN A 169 13.40 -0.35 -9.06
N LEU A 170 13.88 -1.54 -8.73
CA LEU A 170 13.99 -2.00 -7.33
C LEU A 170 15.16 -1.34 -6.61
N ASP A 171 16.25 -1.03 -7.31
CA ASP A 171 17.39 -0.35 -6.70
C ASP A 171 17.03 1.05 -6.26
N LYS A 172 16.21 1.75 -7.05
CA LYS A 172 15.68 3.06 -6.67
C LYS A 172 14.92 2.99 -5.34
N ILE A 173 14.08 1.97 -5.15
CA ILE A 173 13.34 1.78 -3.88
C ILE A 173 14.33 1.53 -2.73
N ARG A 174 15.34 0.69 -2.96
CA ARG A 174 16.36 0.38 -1.94
C ARG A 174 17.22 1.59 -1.59
N GLU A 175 17.58 2.41 -2.58
CA GLU A 175 18.33 3.65 -2.42
C GLU A 175 17.57 4.68 -1.60
N MET A 176 16.31 4.94 -1.96
CA MET A 176 15.42 5.79 -1.17
C MET A 176 15.31 5.33 0.28
N GLY A 177 15.34 4.01 0.52
CA GLY A 177 15.31 3.44 1.86
C GLY A 177 16.60 3.69 2.67
N ARG A 178 17.76 3.78 2.01
CA ARG A 178 19.02 4.17 2.66
C ARG A 178 19.02 5.65 2.99
N GLU A 179 18.60 6.49 2.04
CA GLU A 179 18.56 7.95 2.20
C GLU A 179 17.58 8.40 3.27
N ALA A 180 16.39 7.79 3.35
CA ALA A 180 15.37 8.19 4.32
C ALA A 180 15.71 7.84 5.78
N GLY A 181 16.69 6.97 6.01
CA GLY A 181 17.15 6.55 7.34
C GLY A 181 18.29 7.40 7.91
N HIS A 182 18.85 8.32 7.13
CA HIS A 182 19.81 9.33 7.55
C HIS A 182 19.10 10.65 7.93
#